data_AF-A0A938GSI5-F1
#
_entry.id   AF-A0A938GSI5-F1
#
_cell.length_a   1.000
_cell.length_b   1.000
_cell.length_c   1.000
_cell.angle_alpha   90.00
_cell.angle_beta   90.00
_cell.angle_gamma   90.00
#
_symmetry.space_group_name_H-M   'P 1'
#
loop_
_entity.id
_entity.type
_entity.pdbx_description
1 polymer ?
#
loop_
_entity_poly.entity_id
_entity_poly.type
_entity_poly.pdbx_seq_one_letter_code
_entity_poly.pdbx_strand_id
1 'polypeptide(L)'
;MIQVARVFFLSRALREKLLLLAFVGIGALWWFSAFGKRAGAFWREQRVTTARLAEQAQWIKNRANIETTAQKTAERLDPARTLNGNQLVTTVAELAKEAGLRNTVSGTPTTEKSGQFAVHTAEYNINQADWDQLKPFYEALQKR
;
A
#
# COMPACT_ATOMS: atom_id res chain seq x y z
N MET A 1 -46.77 8.94 -33.84
CA MET A 1 -46.20 10.00 -32.96
C MET A 1 -45.31 11.00 -33.71
N ILE A 2 -44.30 10.55 -34.48
CA ILE A 2 -43.42 11.44 -35.26
C ILE A 2 -44.19 12.27 -36.32
N GLN A 3 -45.19 11.69 -36.98
CA GLN A 3 -46.02 12.41 -37.96
C GLN A 3 -46.84 13.54 -37.34
N VAL A 4 -47.38 13.34 -36.13
CA VAL A 4 -48.15 14.36 -35.39
C VAL A 4 -47.25 15.51 -34.95
N ALA A 5 -46.04 15.20 -34.45
CA ALA A 5 -45.04 16.20 -34.10
C ALA A 5 -44.58 17.01 -35.32
N ARG A 6 -44.46 16.36 -36.49
CA ARG A 6 -44.07 17.01 -37.75
C ARG A 6 -45.16 17.97 -38.25
N VAL A 7 -46.43 17.56 -38.22
CA VAL A 7 -47.57 18.42 -38.58
C VAL A 7 -47.69 19.61 -37.62
N PHE A 8 -47.55 19.37 -36.32
CA PHE A 8 -47.56 20.40 -35.28
C PHE A 8 -46.41 21.42 -35.41
N PHE A 9 -45.21 20.94 -35.76
CA PHE A 9 -44.07 21.82 -35.99
C PHE A 9 -44.24 22.64 -37.27
N LEU A 10 -44.73 22.03 -38.36
CA LEU A 10 -44.88 22.68 -39.66
C LEU A 10 -46.01 23.73 -39.68
N SER A 11 -47.06 23.55 -38.87
CA SER A 11 -48.18 24.50 -38.75
C SER A 11 -47.86 25.76 -37.92
N ARG A 12 -46.74 25.80 -37.20
CA ARG A 12 -46.32 26.96 -36.39
C ARG A 12 -45.57 28.05 -37.17
N ALA A 13 -45.64 29.28 -36.66
CA ALA A 13 -44.92 30.42 -37.20
C ALA A 13 -43.39 30.21 -37.12
N LEU A 14 -42.63 30.84 -38.02
CA LEU A 14 -41.17 30.65 -38.14
C LEU A 14 -40.43 30.97 -36.83
N ARG A 15 -40.88 31.99 -36.10
CA ARG A 15 -40.35 32.33 -34.76
C ARG A 15 -40.51 31.20 -33.75
N GLU A 16 -41.67 30.55 -33.72
CA GLU A 16 -41.94 29.48 -32.78
C GLU A 16 -41.19 28.19 -33.14
N LYS A 17 -40.96 27.93 -34.44
CA LYS A 17 -40.10 26.84 -34.91
C LYS A 17 -38.66 26.99 -34.42
N LEU A 18 -38.12 28.22 -34.50
CA LEU A 18 -36.77 28.52 -33.98
C LEU A 18 -36.69 28.33 -32.47
N LEU A 19 -37.71 28.77 -31.72
CA LEU A 19 -37.75 28.59 -30.25
C LEU A 19 -37.83 27.10 -29.85
N LEU A 20 -38.61 26.29 -30.56
CA LEU A 20 -38.69 24.85 -30.30
C LEU A 20 -37.38 24.12 -30.63
N LEU A 21 -36.73 24.47 -31.74
CA LEU A 21 -35.41 23.93 -32.09
C LEU A 21 -34.35 24.34 -31.07
N ALA A 22 -34.36 25.60 -30.62
CA ALA A 22 -33.45 26.08 -29.58
C ALA A 22 -33.68 25.33 -28.26
N PHE A 23 -34.94 25.10 -27.86
CA PHE A 23 -35.28 24.35 -26.65
C PHE A 23 -34.76 22.90 -26.69
N VAL A 24 -35.00 22.19 -27.79
CA VAL A 24 -34.47 20.82 -27.98
C VAL A 24 -32.95 20.83 -28.02
N GLY A 25 -32.34 21.82 -28.69
CA GLY A 25 -30.89 21.97 -28.76
C GLY A 25 -30.25 22.17 -27.38
N ILE A 26 -30.84 23.00 -26.51
CA ILE A 26 -30.37 23.21 -25.15
C ILE A 26 -30.47 21.92 -24.32
N GLY A 27 -31.59 21.20 -24.42
CA GLY A 27 -31.77 19.91 -23.75
C GLY A 27 -30.73 18.86 -24.21
N ALA A 28 -30.47 18.78 -25.52
CA ALA A 28 -29.45 17.90 -26.07
C ALA A 28 -28.04 18.26 -25.58
N LEU A 29 -27.67 19.54 -25.59
CA LEU A 29 -26.37 20.01 -25.09
C LEU A 29 -26.18 19.67 -23.62
N TRP A 30 -27.21 19.82 -22.81
CA TRP A 30 -27.15 19.48 -21.39
C TRP A 30 -26.94 17.97 -21.19
N TRP A 31 -27.64 17.15 -21.98
CA TRP A 31 -27.47 15.69 -21.92
C TRP A 31 -26.09 15.24 -22.41
N PHE A 32 -25.59 15.82 -23.52
CA PHE A 32 -24.24 15.55 -24.03
C PHE A 32 -23.16 15.95 -23.03
N SER A 33 -23.34 17.05 -22.30
CA SER A 33 -22.42 17.47 -21.23
C SER A 33 -22.37 16.45 -20.09
N ALA A 34 -23.53 15.95 -19.65
CA ALA A 34 -23.61 14.92 -18.63
C ALA A 34 -23.02 13.57 -19.10
N PHE A 35 -23.29 13.19 -20.35
CA PHE A 35 -22.75 11.97 -20.95
C PHE A 35 -21.23 12.05 -21.13
N GLY A 36 -20.70 13.18 -21.62
CA GLY A 36 -19.26 13.38 -21.80
C GLY A 36 -18.48 13.27 -20.49
N LYS A 37 -19.02 13.79 -19.38
CA LYS A 37 -18.42 13.62 -18.05
C LYS A 37 -18.34 12.14 -17.62
N ARG A 38 -19.40 11.36 -17.87
CA ARG A 38 -19.46 9.94 -17.54
C ARG A 38 -18.53 9.10 -18.42
N ALA A 39 -18.51 9.38 -19.73
CA ALA A 39 -17.60 8.73 -20.67
C ALA A 39 -16.13 9.02 -20.32
N GLY A 40 -15.81 10.27 -19.97
CA GLY A 40 -14.47 10.64 -19.53
C GLY A 40 -14.05 9.97 -18.22
N ALA A 41 -14.97 9.85 -17.26
CA ALA A 41 -14.72 9.12 -16.01
C ALA A 41 -14.48 7.62 -16.27
N PHE A 42 -15.32 6.99 -17.09
CA PHE A 42 -15.17 5.59 -17.48
C PHE A 42 -13.85 5.32 -18.18
N TRP A 43 -13.44 6.19 -19.10
CA TRP A 43 -12.19 6.01 -19.85
C TRP A 43 -10.95 6.13 -18.96
N ARG A 44 -10.97 7.05 -17.98
CA ARG A 44 -9.90 7.13 -16.96
C ARG A 44 -9.84 5.87 -16.11
N GLU A 45 -10.99 5.41 -15.62
CA GLU A 45 -11.06 4.20 -14.79
C GLU A 45 -10.57 2.96 -15.55
N GLN A 46 -10.96 2.83 -16.82
CA GLN A 46 -10.51 1.75 -17.69
C GLN A 46 -8.98 1.79 -17.83
N ARG A 47 -8.40 2.95 -18.10
CA ARG A 47 -6.94 3.10 -18.25
C ARG A 47 -6.19 2.75 -16.97
N VAL A 48 -6.68 3.21 -15.81
CA VAL A 48 -6.10 2.88 -14.49
C VAL A 48 -6.19 1.38 -14.22
N THR A 49 -7.35 0.78 -14.49
CA THR A 49 -7.58 -0.65 -14.28
C THR A 49 -6.66 -1.50 -15.17
N THR A 50 -6.51 -1.13 -16.45
CA THR A 50 -5.60 -1.84 -17.36
C THR A 50 -4.14 -1.73 -16.90
N ALA A 51 -3.70 -0.57 -16.42
CA ALA A 51 -2.35 -0.41 -15.88
C ALA A 51 -2.13 -1.29 -14.64
N ARG A 52 -3.09 -1.33 -13.71
CA ARG A 52 -3.04 -2.20 -12.53
C ARG A 52 -3.01 -3.68 -12.90
N LEU A 53 -3.81 -4.09 -13.87
CA LEU A 53 -3.81 -5.48 -14.36
C LEU A 53 -2.47 -5.87 -15.00
N ALA A 54 -1.85 -4.96 -15.77
CA ALA A 54 -0.54 -5.19 -16.36
C ALA A 54 0.54 -5.36 -15.29
N GLU A 55 0.51 -4.51 -14.25
CA GLU A 55 1.40 -4.63 -13.10
C GLU A 55 1.20 -5.97 -12.39
N GLN A 56 -0.05 -6.33 -12.05
CA GLN A 56 -0.36 -7.61 -11.42
C GLN A 56 0.09 -8.81 -12.26
N ALA A 57 -0.11 -8.76 -13.58
CA ALA A 57 0.38 -9.80 -14.49
C ALA A 57 1.91 -9.93 -14.45
N GLN A 58 2.62 -8.81 -14.33
CA GLN A 58 4.08 -8.82 -14.18
C GLN A 58 4.51 -9.44 -12.84
N TRP A 59 3.83 -9.11 -11.73
CA TRP A 59 4.09 -9.76 -10.43
C TRP A 59 3.83 -11.26 -10.47
N ILE A 60 2.73 -11.71 -11.09
CA ILE A 60 2.40 -13.14 -11.24
C ILE A 60 3.45 -13.83 -12.12
N LYS A 61 3.85 -13.23 -13.24
CA LYS A 61 4.88 -13.79 -14.12
C LYS A 61 6.23 -13.93 -13.39
N ASN A 62 6.56 -12.98 -12.53
CA ASN A 62 7.80 -12.98 -11.76
C ASN A 62 7.68 -13.75 -10.43
N ARG A 63 6.50 -14.27 -10.08
CA ARG A 63 6.25 -14.97 -8.81
C ARG A 63 7.24 -16.10 -8.59
N ALA A 64 7.46 -16.95 -9.59
CA ALA A 64 8.39 -18.07 -9.47
C ALA A 64 9.82 -17.63 -9.15
N ASN A 65 10.27 -16.51 -9.74
CA ASN A 65 11.59 -15.94 -9.45
C ASN A 65 11.66 -15.30 -8.06
N ILE A 66 10.59 -14.62 -7.63
CA ILE A 66 10.49 -14.05 -6.29
C ILE A 66 10.49 -15.16 -5.24
N GLU A 67 9.73 -16.23 -5.45
CA GLU A 67 9.57 -17.36 -4.54
C GLU A 67 10.86 -18.18 -4.44
N THR A 68 11.51 -18.47 -5.57
CA THR A 68 12.83 -19.15 -5.56
C THR A 68 13.93 -18.30 -4.93
N THR A 69 13.91 -16.98 -5.14
CA THR A 69 14.87 -16.07 -4.49
C THR A 69 14.60 -15.99 -2.99
N ALA A 70 13.34 -15.87 -2.58
CA ALA A 70 12.93 -15.85 -1.19
C ALA A 70 13.27 -17.16 -0.47
N GLN A 71 13.05 -18.31 -1.12
CA GLN A 71 13.38 -19.63 -0.56
C GLN A 71 14.89 -19.81 -0.39
N LYS A 72 15.70 -19.49 -1.40
CA LYS A 72 17.18 -19.51 -1.29
C LYS A 72 17.69 -18.57 -0.21
N THR A 73 16.99 -17.46 -0.01
CA THR A 73 17.34 -16.45 0.99
C THR A 73 16.93 -16.90 2.39
N ALA A 74 15.77 -17.53 2.54
CA ALA A 74 15.31 -18.15 3.79
C ALA A 74 16.19 -19.33 4.20
N GLU A 75 16.65 -20.16 3.25
CA GLU A 75 17.59 -21.27 3.51
C GLU A 75 18.94 -20.79 4.06
N ARG A 76 19.34 -19.54 3.78
CA ARG A 76 20.55 -18.91 4.31
C ARG A 76 20.33 -18.22 5.65
N LEU A 77 19.08 -18.09 6.08
CA LEU A 77 18.69 -17.47 7.34
C LEU A 77 18.46 -18.58 8.36
N ASP A 78 19.25 -18.60 9.44
CA ASP A 78 19.02 -19.52 10.55
C ASP A 78 17.77 -19.06 11.33
N PRO A 79 16.63 -19.79 11.28
CA PRO A 79 15.40 -19.37 11.93
C PRO A 79 15.53 -19.24 13.46
N ALA A 80 16.51 -19.92 14.07
CA ALA A 80 16.80 -19.81 15.50
C ALA A 80 17.53 -18.50 15.86
N ARG A 81 18.16 -17.83 14.87
CA ARG A 81 18.85 -16.54 15.04
C ARG A 81 18.04 -15.34 14.55
N THR A 82 16.91 -15.56 13.87
CA THR A 82 16.02 -14.49 13.40
C THR A 82 14.96 -14.17 14.45
N LEU A 83 15.19 -13.14 15.25
CA LEU A 83 14.21 -12.66 16.23
C LEU A 83 13.28 -11.62 15.61
N ASN A 84 11.97 -11.76 15.84
CA ASN A 84 11.01 -10.68 15.59
C ASN A 84 11.32 -9.50 16.53
N GLY A 85 11.03 -8.26 16.14
CA GLY A 85 11.28 -7.06 16.95
C GLY A 85 10.81 -7.15 18.42
N ASN A 86 9.67 -7.78 18.69
CA ASN A 86 9.21 -8.01 20.08
C ASN A 86 10.06 -9.07 20.81
N GLN A 87 10.41 -10.16 20.12
CA GLN A 87 11.27 -11.20 20.67
C GLN A 87 12.68 -10.67 20.93
N LEU A 88 13.20 -9.79 20.06
CA LEU A 88 14.48 -9.13 20.24
C LEU A 88 14.53 -8.37 21.56
N VAL A 89 13.56 -7.49 21.82
CA VAL A 89 13.51 -6.70 23.05
C VAL A 89 13.36 -7.58 24.29
N THR A 90 12.49 -8.60 24.24
CA THR A 90 12.30 -9.53 25.36
C THR A 90 13.55 -10.36 25.64
N THR A 91 14.18 -10.92 24.62
CA THR A 91 15.42 -11.71 24.77
C THR A 91 16.56 -10.87 25.33
N VAL A 92 16.74 -9.63 24.85
CA VAL A 92 17.77 -8.72 25.38
C VAL A 92 17.47 -8.36 26.85
N ALA A 93 16.21 -8.12 27.20
CA ALA A 93 15.81 -7.84 28.58
C ALA A 93 15.99 -9.05 29.53
N GLU A 94 15.70 -10.27 29.06
CA GLU A 94 15.95 -11.51 29.80
C GLU A 94 17.44 -11.71 30.05
N LEU A 95 18.28 -11.56 29.02
CA LEU A 95 19.74 -11.65 29.16
C LEU A 95 20.30 -10.62 30.14
N ALA A 96 19.78 -9.39 30.10
CA ALA A 96 20.20 -8.35 31.04
C ALA A 96 19.80 -8.69 32.49
N LYS A 97 18.61 -9.25 32.69
CA LYS A 97 18.13 -9.70 34.00
C LYS A 97 18.97 -10.86 34.53
N GLU A 98 19.31 -11.83 33.68
CA GLU A 98 20.18 -12.97 34.02
C GLU A 98 21.60 -12.52 34.40
N ALA A 99 22.12 -11.48 33.74
CA ALA A 99 23.40 -10.86 34.07
C ALA A 99 23.34 -9.93 35.30
N GLY A 100 22.18 -9.77 35.93
CA GLY A 100 22.00 -8.93 37.13
C GLY A 100 21.85 -7.43 36.87
N LEU A 101 21.67 -7.02 35.61
CA LEU A 101 21.49 -5.62 35.22
C LEU A 101 20.05 -5.18 35.51
N ARG A 102 19.87 -4.25 36.45
CA ARG A 102 18.56 -3.82 36.98
C ARG A 102 18.05 -2.48 36.44
N ASN A 103 18.94 -1.63 35.93
CA ASN A 103 18.60 -0.27 35.50
C ASN A 103 18.66 -0.14 33.98
N THR A 104 17.77 -0.87 33.31
CA THR A 104 17.74 -1.01 31.86
C THR A 104 16.52 -0.35 31.25
N VAL A 105 16.71 0.31 30.11
CA VAL A 105 15.66 0.97 29.33
C VAL A 105 15.73 0.43 27.92
N SER A 106 14.70 -0.30 27.50
CA SER A 106 14.53 -0.72 26.11
C SER A 106 13.78 0.34 25.32
N GLY A 107 14.38 0.77 24.21
CA GLY A 107 13.71 1.58 23.20
C GLY A 107 12.70 0.76 22.39
N THR A 108 11.82 1.44 21.66
CA THR A 108 10.92 0.77 20.73
C THR A 108 11.72 0.23 19.54
N PRO A 109 11.55 -1.06 19.18
CA PRO A 109 12.28 -1.63 18.07
C PRO A 109 11.84 -0.96 16.76
N THR A 110 12.80 -0.40 16.04
CA THR A 110 12.59 0.14 14.70
C THR A 110 12.76 -0.98 13.69
N THR A 111 11.88 -1.03 12.69
CA THR A 111 11.92 -2.06 11.65
C THR A 111 12.19 -1.41 10.32
N GLU A 112 13.36 -1.70 9.76
CA GLU A 112 13.75 -1.24 8.42
C GLU A 112 13.57 -2.37 7.42
N LYS A 113 12.76 -2.12 6.39
CA LYS A 113 12.56 -3.08 5.30
C LYS A 113 13.63 -2.86 4.24
N SER A 114 14.55 -3.81 4.11
CA SER A 114 15.58 -3.83 3.07
C SER A 114 15.31 -4.97 2.10
N GLY A 115 14.59 -4.66 1.02
CA GLY A 115 14.23 -5.63 0.00
C GLY A 115 13.41 -6.80 0.55
N GLN A 116 14.00 -8.00 0.56
CA GLN A 116 13.36 -9.23 1.06
C GLN A 116 13.52 -9.44 2.57
N PHE A 117 14.24 -8.55 3.25
CA PHE A 117 14.50 -8.64 4.68
C PHE A 117 13.88 -7.50 5.48
N ALA A 118 13.55 -7.79 6.73
CA ALA A 118 13.25 -6.80 7.74
C ALA A 118 14.36 -6.85 8.79
N VAL A 119 15.05 -5.73 8.99
CA VAL A 119 16.04 -5.57 10.06
C VAL A 119 15.34 -4.92 11.23
N HIS A 120 15.35 -5.60 12.38
CA HIS A 120 14.83 -5.07 13.63
C HIS A 120 15.98 -4.53 14.46
N THR A 121 15.97 -3.22 14.72
CA THR A 121 16.98 -2.54 15.53
C THR A 121 16.31 -2.06 16.81
N ALA A 122 16.81 -2.51 17.96
CA ALA A 122 16.36 -2.05 19.26
C ALA A 122 17.49 -1.30 19.96
N GLU A 123 17.23 -0.07 20.39
CA GLU A 123 18.12 0.64 21.29
C GLU A 123 17.94 0.06 22.70
N TYR A 124 19.05 -0.26 23.37
CA TYR A 124 19.02 -0.77 24.74
C TYR A 124 20.02 0.02 25.57
N ASN A 125 19.51 0.76 26.55
CA ASN A 125 20.33 1.59 27.43
C ASN A 125 20.43 0.93 28.81
N ILE A 126 21.64 0.88 29.35
CA ILE A 126 21.94 0.30 30.65
C ILE A 126 22.63 1.38 31.46
N ASN A 127 21.93 1.90 32.46
CA ASN A 127 22.45 2.96 33.32
C ASN A 127 23.18 2.34 34.52
N GLN A 128 24.35 2.87 34.86
CA GLN A 128 25.13 2.43 36.04
C GLN A 128 25.46 0.92 36.04
N ALA A 129 25.92 0.41 34.89
CA ALA A 129 26.37 -0.98 34.78
C ALA A 129 27.75 -1.19 35.42
N ASP A 130 27.89 -2.24 36.22
CA ASP A 130 29.20 -2.73 36.66
C ASP A 130 29.84 -3.60 35.55
N TRP A 131 31.15 -3.49 35.37
CA TRP A 131 31.89 -4.24 34.37
C TRP A 131 31.76 -5.76 34.56
N ASP A 132 31.73 -6.21 35.81
CA ASP A 132 31.57 -7.63 36.15
C ASP A 132 30.20 -8.20 35.73
N GLN A 133 29.19 -7.34 35.60
CA GLN A 133 27.85 -7.69 35.10
C GLN A 133 27.73 -7.49 33.57
N LEU A 134 28.47 -6.54 33.02
CA LEU A 134 28.44 -6.21 31.59
C LEU A 134 29.13 -7.29 30.74
N LYS A 135 30.23 -7.87 31.23
CA LYS A 135 30.98 -8.92 30.54
C LYS A 135 30.13 -10.17 30.21
N PRO A 136 29.45 -10.83 31.17
CA PRO A 136 28.64 -12.00 30.86
C PRO A 136 27.46 -11.68 29.93
N PHE A 137 26.90 -10.47 30.03
CA PHE A 137 25.84 -10.00 29.12
C PHE A 137 26.34 -9.89 27.66
N TYR A 138 27.51 -9.30 27.44
CA TYR A 138 28.12 -9.21 26.10
C TYR A 138 28.51 -10.59 25.54
N GLU A 139 29.05 -11.47 26.38
CA GLU A 139 29.39 -12.84 25.96
C GLU A 139 28.14 -13.65 25.59
N ALA A 140 27.02 -13.42 26.29
CA ALA A 140 25.74 -14.05 25.96
C ALA A 140 25.13 -13.51 24.66
N LEU A 141 25.28 -12.20 24.40
CA LEU A 141 24.87 -11.57 23.14
C LEU A 141 25.68 -12.11 21.95
N GLN A 142 27.00 -12.26 22.08
CA GLN A 142 27.87 -12.75 20.99
C GLN A 142 27.60 -14.22 20.60
N LYS A 143 27.03 -15.01 21.50
CA LYS A 143 26.73 -16.43 21.24
C LYS A 143 25.49 -16.65 20.37
N ARG A 144 24.63 -15.63 20.20
CA ARG A 144 23.46 -15.67 19.31
C ARG A 144 23.80 -15.10 17.93
#